data_AF-A0A0B1NY82-F1
#
_entry.id   AF-A0A0B1NY82-F1
#
_cell.length_a   1.000
_cell.length_b   1.000
_cell.length_c   1.000
_cell.angle_alpha   90.00
_cell.angle_beta   90.00
_cell.angle_gamma   90.00
#
_symmetry.space_group_name_H-M   'P 1'
#
loop_
_entity.id
_entity.type
_entity.pdbx_description
1 polymer ?
#
loop_
_entity_poly.entity_id
_entity_poly.type
_entity_poly.pdbx_seq_one_letter_code
_entity_poly.pdbx_strand_id
1 'polypeptide(L)'
;MPNPRRTYPTGGNVDQGPDPTGNAFINMFANGKDQVDFTDHRQFNAPLLPLPTADDDMHTIKRKFMDFAMVVNSGKSVAIRTGYRAPAQEKRDPVQVAKQSMTPDEIMQYDAWAAGIMPPTFNWEVDRKPVAGGAGAQARFEKRARAARRIWGNNAIVPENISWIAANHNYILPLVIAMAKIVAIGMDNINRQQELIKCALRDITYAKDTLQARMNAIKGLIKGSKGYDDPVNRKKLVAGLAPIGSQLDFQKAGSGVRIERTDLLGNVGLKQDGSKRSGGAAGPSNTLPAPNKVIVTRRKVMLGRELECQNSNRLTGI
;
A
#
# COMPACT_ATOMS: atom_id res chain seq x y z
N MET A 1 -18.50 33.03 32.47
CA MET A 1 -17.10 33.44 32.66
C MET A 1 -16.28 33.01 31.44
N PRO A 2 -15.64 33.92 30.69
CA PRO A 2 -14.91 33.56 29.48
C PRO A 2 -13.44 33.21 29.80
N ASN A 3 -12.94 32.19 29.10
CA ASN A 3 -11.62 31.59 29.28
C ASN A 3 -10.54 32.38 28.48
N PRO A 4 -9.40 32.78 29.07
CA PRO A 4 -8.41 33.59 28.35
C PRO A 4 -7.59 32.74 27.36
N ARG A 5 -7.58 33.18 26.10
CA ARG A 5 -6.77 32.59 25.02
C ARG A 5 -5.28 32.85 25.26
N ARG A 6 -4.48 31.78 25.27
CA ARG A 6 -3.02 31.83 25.17
C ARG A 6 -2.60 32.26 23.76
N THR A 7 -1.93 33.41 23.67
CA THR A 7 -1.13 33.79 22.51
C THR A 7 0.30 33.26 22.69
N TYR A 8 0.82 32.56 21.67
CA TYR A 8 2.23 32.19 21.60
C TYR A 8 3.01 33.26 20.83
N PRO A 9 4.27 33.55 21.20
CA PRO A 9 5.10 34.53 20.51
C PRO A 9 5.57 34.00 19.15
N THR A 10 5.38 34.84 18.14
CA THR A 10 5.89 34.69 16.77
C THR A 10 7.42 34.83 16.81
N GLY A 11 8.13 33.71 16.66
CA GLY A 11 9.60 33.67 16.55
C GLY A 11 10.06 34.26 15.21
N GLY A 12 11.05 35.14 15.28
CA GLY A 12 11.59 35.91 14.15
C GLY A 12 12.30 35.07 13.10
N ASN A 13 12.18 35.53 11.86
CA ASN A 13 12.96 35.09 10.71
C ASN A 13 14.43 35.44 10.94
N VAL A 14 15.27 34.42 11.11
CA VAL A 14 16.72 34.55 10.99
C VAL A 14 17.06 34.37 9.52
N ASP A 15 17.45 35.47 8.90
CA ASP A 15 17.94 35.55 7.53
C ASP A 15 19.32 34.87 7.47
N GLN A 16 19.35 33.62 6.98
CA GLN A 16 20.59 32.87 6.76
C GLN A 16 21.00 33.06 5.30
N GLY A 17 22.07 33.84 5.11
CA GLY A 17 22.70 34.04 3.80
C GLY A 17 23.18 32.71 3.18
N PRO A 18 23.40 32.70 1.85
CA PRO A 18 23.70 31.48 1.11
C PRO A 18 25.07 30.92 1.49
N ASP A 19 25.08 29.77 2.17
CA ASP A 19 26.28 28.98 2.46
C ASP A 19 26.75 28.25 1.17
N PRO A 20 27.92 28.59 0.60
CA PRO A 20 28.32 28.13 -0.73
C PRO A 20 28.96 26.74 -0.78
N THR A 21 29.09 26.01 0.33
CA THR A 21 29.93 24.79 0.32
C THR A 21 29.40 23.55 1.08
N GLY A 22 28.29 23.64 1.82
CA GLY A 22 27.79 22.52 2.62
C GLY A 22 26.80 21.55 1.94
N ASN A 23 26.20 21.93 0.80
CA ASN A 23 24.97 21.29 0.32
C ASN A 23 25.12 20.32 -0.88
N ALA A 24 26.32 20.07 -1.39
CA ALA A 24 26.48 19.21 -2.58
C ALA A 24 26.06 17.74 -2.36
N PHE A 25 26.27 17.21 -1.15
CA PHE A 25 25.94 15.81 -0.83
C PHE A 25 24.47 15.66 -0.39
N ILE A 26 23.94 16.61 0.39
CA ILE A 26 22.52 16.62 0.76
C ILE A 26 21.67 16.88 -0.50
N ASN A 27 22.06 17.75 -1.42
CA ASN A 27 21.34 17.94 -2.67
C ASN A 27 21.43 16.74 -3.63
N MET A 28 22.45 15.89 -3.52
CA MET A 28 22.58 14.69 -4.37
C MET A 28 21.65 13.54 -3.92
N PHE A 29 21.31 13.45 -2.63
CA PHE A 29 20.44 12.39 -2.08
C PHE A 29 19.07 12.90 -1.60
N ALA A 30 18.91 14.20 -1.33
CA ALA A 30 17.61 14.83 -1.07
C ALA A 30 16.82 15.07 -2.37
N ASN A 31 17.50 15.22 -3.51
CA ASN A 31 16.86 15.29 -4.83
C ASN A 31 16.50 13.91 -5.41
N GLY A 32 16.89 12.80 -4.77
CA GLY A 32 16.49 11.44 -5.15
C GLY A 32 15.06 11.08 -4.75
N LYS A 33 14.31 12.03 -4.18
CA LYS A 33 12.87 12.09 -4.43
C LYS A 33 12.73 12.80 -5.77
N ASP A 34 12.91 12.07 -6.87
CA ASP A 34 12.16 12.43 -8.07
C ASP A 34 10.71 12.41 -7.61
N GLN A 35 10.21 13.61 -7.31
CA GLN A 35 8.89 13.82 -6.79
C GLN A 35 8.00 13.36 -7.93
N VAL A 36 7.58 12.09 -7.87
CA VAL A 36 6.76 11.47 -8.91
C VAL A 36 5.64 12.46 -9.17
N ASP A 37 5.65 13.04 -10.36
CA ASP A 37 4.75 14.14 -10.65
C ASP A 37 3.36 13.55 -10.83
N PHE A 38 2.55 13.65 -9.78
CA PHE A 38 1.15 13.25 -9.81
C PHE A 38 0.24 14.36 -10.37
N THR A 39 0.81 15.54 -10.65
CA THR A 39 0.10 16.77 -11.03
C THR A 39 0.26 17.13 -12.51
N ASP A 40 1.08 16.40 -13.28
CA ASP A 40 1.16 16.52 -14.74
C ASP A 40 -0.10 15.96 -15.43
N HIS A 41 -1.23 16.59 -15.14
CA HIS A 41 -2.47 16.48 -15.88
C HIS A 41 -2.38 17.26 -17.20
N ARG A 42 -1.33 18.05 -17.45
CA ARG A 42 -1.23 18.93 -18.62
C ARG A 42 -0.96 18.18 -19.92
N GLN A 43 -0.61 16.90 -19.86
CA GLN A 43 -0.44 16.03 -21.02
C GLN A 43 -1.67 15.18 -21.40
N PHE A 44 -2.90 15.62 -21.12
CA PHE A 44 -4.12 14.93 -21.60
C PHE A 44 -4.21 14.76 -23.13
N ASN A 45 -3.35 15.44 -23.89
CA ASN A 45 -3.25 15.24 -25.34
C ASN A 45 -2.35 14.07 -25.76
N ALA A 46 -1.53 13.52 -24.85
CA ALA A 46 -0.74 12.34 -25.16
C ALA A 46 -1.61 11.08 -25.01
N PRO A 47 -1.63 10.15 -25.98
CA PRO A 47 -2.40 8.92 -25.88
C PRO A 47 -2.10 8.18 -24.57
N LEU A 48 -3.15 7.63 -23.95
CA LEU A 48 -3.01 6.74 -22.80
C LEU A 48 -2.19 5.53 -23.21
N LEU A 49 -1.27 5.09 -22.36
CA LEU A 49 -0.50 3.88 -22.62
C LEU A 49 -1.42 2.66 -22.55
N PRO A 50 -1.41 1.79 -23.57
CA PRO A 50 -2.23 0.59 -23.58
C PRO A 50 -1.71 -0.41 -22.54
N LEU A 51 -2.63 -1.06 -21.84
CA LEU A 51 -2.27 -2.13 -20.91
C LEU A 51 -1.97 -3.43 -21.66
N PRO A 52 -1.10 -4.29 -21.11
CA PRO A 52 -0.97 -5.65 -21.60
C PRO A 52 -2.30 -6.40 -21.47
N THR A 53 -2.73 -7.07 -22.53
CA THR A 53 -3.90 -7.95 -22.58
C THR A 53 -3.46 -9.40 -22.78
N ALA A 54 -4.30 -10.36 -22.41
CA ALA A 54 -3.97 -11.79 -22.53
C ALA A 54 -3.72 -12.24 -23.98
N ASP A 55 -4.34 -11.54 -24.94
CA ASP A 55 -4.22 -11.82 -26.37
C ASP A 55 -3.01 -11.13 -27.04
N ASP A 56 -2.21 -10.35 -26.29
CA ASP A 56 -1.02 -9.72 -26.84
C ASP A 56 0.08 -10.75 -27.14
N ASP A 57 0.74 -10.60 -28.28
CA ASP A 57 1.98 -11.34 -28.56
C ASP A 57 3.16 -10.83 -27.72
N MET A 58 4.21 -11.65 -27.60
CA MET A 58 5.39 -11.32 -26.79
C MET A 58 6.06 -10.02 -27.24
N HIS A 59 6.04 -9.72 -28.54
CA HIS A 59 6.61 -8.49 -29.09
C HIS A 59 5.83 -7.25 -28.66
N THR A 60 4.50 -7.32 -28.65
CA THR A 60 3.61 -6.25 -28.17
C THR A 60 3.77 -6.04 -26.68
N ILE A 61 3.84 -7.11 -25.89
CA ILE A 61 4.11 -7.03 -24.46
C ILE A 61 5.44 -6.31 -24.20
N LYS A 62 6.52 -6.74 -24.87
CA LYS A 62 7.84 -6.09 -24.75
C LYS A 62 7.77 -4.60 -25.05
N ARG A 63 7.08 -4.20 -26.14
CA ARG A 63 6.89 -2.79 -26.52
C ARG A 63 6.15 -2.02 -25.42
N LYS A 64 5.02 -2.54 -24.92
CA LYS A 64 4.25 -1.91 -23.83
C LYS A 64 5.09 -1.74 -22.56
N PHE A 65 5.92 -2.73 -22.22
CA PHE A 65 6.83 -2.63 -21.07
C PHE A 65 7.95 -1.61 -21.28
N MET A 66 8.49 -1.49 -22.49
CA MET A 66 9.44 -0.43 -22.83
C MET A 66 8.80 0.95 -22.67
N ASP A 67 7.55 1.12 -23.10
CA ASP A 67 6.81 2.38 -22.92
C ASP A 67 6.62 2.72 -21.44
N PHE A 68 6.32 1.72 -20.59
CA PHE A 68 6.26 1.92 -19.15
C PHE A 68 7.62 2.30 -18.55
N ALA A 69 8.70 1.63 -18.96
CA ALA A 69 10.04 1.94 -18.51
C ALA A 69 10.45 3.38 -18.89
N MET A 70 10.09 3.83 -20.09
CA MET A 70 10.31 5.22 -20.51
C MET A 70 9.56 6.23 -19.63
N VAL A 71 8.30 5.94 -19.27
CA VAL A 71 7.53 6.79 -18.34
C VAL A 71 8.18 6.85 -16.96
N VAL A 72 8.60 5.71 -16.41
CA VAL A 72 9.30 5.66 -15.12
C VAL A 72 10.61 6.43 -15.17
N ASN A 73 11.43 6.21 -16.21
CA ASN A 73 12.70 6.91 -16.40
C ASN A 73 12.54 8.43 -16.58
N SER A 74 11.37 8.89 -17.03
CA SER A 74 11.03 10.31 -17.11
C SER A 74 10.51 10.92 -15.80
N GLY A 75 10.48 10.16 -14.70
CA GLY A 75 9.99 10.62 -13.40
C GLY A 75 8.46 10.74 -13.31
N LYS A 76 7.73 10.19 -14.28
CA LYS A 76 6.26 10.30 -14.39
C LYS A 76 5.54 9.10 -13.81
N SER A 77 4.30 9.31 -13.35
CA SER A 77 3.45 8.23 -12.85
C SER A 77 2.89 7.37 -13.99
N VAL A 78 3.27 6.09 -14.01
CA VAL A 78 2.68 5.07 -14.91
C VAL A 78 1.19 4.93 -14.68
N ALA A 79 0.72 5.09 -13.44
CA ALA A 79 -0.71 5.02 -13.11
C ALA A 79 -1.49 6.14 -13.82
N ILE A 80 -0.96 7.37 -13.83
CA ILE A 80 -1.59 8.49 -14.56
C ILE A 80 -1.53 8.25 -16.08
N ARG A 81 -0.39 7.79 -16.61
CA ARG A 81 -0.21 7.55 -18.06
C ARG A 81 -1.04 6.38 -18.60
N THR A 82 -1.39 5.43 -17.75
CA THR A 82 -2.34 4.35 -18.07
C THR A 82 -3.78 4.72 -17.73
N GLY A 83 -4.03 5.93 -17.22
CA GLY A 83 -5.37 6.39 -16.81
C GLY A 83 -5.95 5.59 -15.66
N TYR A 84 -5.11 5.04 -14.79
CA TYR A 84 -5.46 4.14 -13.70
C TYR A 84 -6.22 2.89 -14.18
N ARG A 85 -6.05 2.51 -15.45
CA ARG A 85 -6.71 1.33 -16.02
C ARG A 85 -6.08 0.01 -15.57
N ALA A 86 -4.85 0.03 -15.04
CA ALA A 86 -4.20 -1.17 -14.49
C ALA A 86 -5.19 -1.85 -13.57
N PRO A 87 -5.43 -3.17 -13.72
CA PRO A 87 -6.72 -3.82 -13.49
C PRO A 87 -7.34 -3.21 -12.25
N ALA A 88 -8.17 -2.18 -12.46
CA ALA A 88 -8.87 -1.53 -11.38
C ALA A 88 -9.62 -2.69 -10.79
N GLN A 89 -9.24 -3.13 -9.57
CA GLN A 89 -9.79 -4.34 -8.95
C GLN A 89 -11.26 -4.33 -9.32
N GLU A 90 -11.63 -5.18 -10.28
CA GLU A 90 -12.87 -4.94 -11.02
C GLU A 90 -13.89 -4.85 -9.93
N LYS A 91 -14.52 -3.67 -9.77
CA LYS A 91 -15.32 -3.39 -8.58
C LYS A 91 -16.50 -4.31 -8.73
N ARG A 92 -16.33 -5.53 -8.23
CA ARG A 92 -17.21 -6.65 -8.52
C ARG A 92 -18.52 -6.21 -7.95
N ASP A 93 -19.44 -5.91 -8.85
CA ASP A 93 -20.74 -5.43 -8.44
C ASP A 93 -21.32 -6.52 -7.54
N PRO A 94 -21.58 -6.25 -6.25
CA PRO A 94 -22.05 -7.26 -5.32
C PRO A 94 -23.35 -7.90 -5.82
N VAL A 95 -24.13 -7.18 -6.63
CA VAL A 95 -25.33 -7.72 -7.27
C VAL A 95 -24.99 -8.79 -8.30
N GLN A 96 -24.04 -8.54 -9.20
CA GLN A 96 -23.65 -9.50 -10.24
C GLN A 96 -23.05 -10.78 -9.64
N VAL A 97 -22.17 -10.62 -8.65
CA VAL A 97 -21.59 -11.78 -7.93
C VAL A 97 -22.67 -12.55 -7.18
N ALA A 98 -23.63 -11.85 -6.56
CA ALA A 98 -24.72 -12.51 -5.87
C ALA A 98 -25.61 -13.30 -6.83
N LYS A 99 -25.97 -12.71 -7.99
CA LYS A 99 -26.81 -13.35 -9.02
C LYS A 99 -26.25 -14.69 -9.49
N GLN A 100 -24.92 -14.87 -9.55
CA GLN A 100 -24.30 -16.16 -9.88
C GLN A 100 -24.62 -17.28 -8.88
N SER A 101 -24.94 -16.93 -7.64
CA SER A 101 -25.28 -17.88 -6.57
C SER A 101 -26.77 -17.94 -6.26
N MET A 102 -27.60 -17.15 -6.97
CA MET A 102 -29.04 -17.07 -6.74
C MET A 102 -29.80 -18.15 -7.52
N THR A 103 -30.96 -18.53 -7.01
CA THR A 103 -31.92 -19.33 -7.78
C THR A 103 -32.68 -18.45 -8.79
N PRO A 104 -33.31 -19.01 -9.83
CA PRO A 104 -34.09 -18.22 -10.79
C PRO A 104 -35.21 -17.38 -10.13
N ASP A 105 -35.91 -17.94 -9.13
CA ASP A 105 -36.96 -17.22 -8.39
C ASP A 105 -36.41 -16.04 -7.59
N GLU A 106 -35.23 -16.20 -6.98
CA GLU A 106 -34.53 -15.13 -6.25
C GLU A 106 -34.15 -13.98 -7.20
N ILE A 107 -33.63 -14.31 -8.39
CA ILE A 107 -33.26 -13.31 -9.41
C ILE A 107 -34.50 -12.59 -9.92
N MET A 108 -35.56 -13.33 -10.30
CA MET A 108 -36.80 -12.75 -10.83
C MET A 108 -37.45 -11.79 -9.83
N GLN A 109 -37.56 -12.17 -8.56
CA GLN A 109 -38.15 -11.30 -7.54
C GLN A 109 -37.26 -10.09 -7.22
N TYR A 110 -35.94 -10.27 -7.19
CA TYR A 110 -35.01 -9.16 -7.01
C TYR A 110 -35.13 -8.14 -8.16
N ASP A 111 -35.17 -8.60 -9.41
CA ASP A 111 -35.27 -7.73 -10.58
C ASP A 111 -36.63 -7.02 -10.63
N ALA A 112 -37.72 -7.69 -10.24
CA ALA A 112 -39.04 -7.07 -10.08
C ALA A 112 -39.02 -5.95 -9.02
N TRP A 113 -38.44 -6.22 -7.85
CA TRP A 113 -38.27 -5.22 -6.80
C TRP A 113 -37.38 -4.05 -7.24
N ALA A 114 -36.28 -4.34 -7.92
CA ALA A 114 -35.36 -3.32 -8.45
C ALA A 114 -36.02 -2.45 -9.54
N ALA A 115 -36.99 -2.99 -10.28
CA ALA A 115 -37.82 -2.24 -11.22
C ALA A 115 -38.89 -1.37 -10.55
N GLY A 116 -38.98 -1.37 -9.21
CA GLY A 116 -39.91 -0.54 -8.44
C GLY A 116 -41.21 -1.23 -8.07
N ILE A 117 -41.37 -2.53 -8.33
CA ILE A 117 -42.54 -3.28 -7.86
C ILE A 117 -42.44 -3.42 -6.35
N MET A 118 -43.37 -2.79 -5.63
CA MET A 118 -43.36 -2.78 -4.18
C MET A 118 -43.82 -4.13 -3.60
N PRO A 119 -43.12 -4.68 -2.60
CA PRO A 119 -43.55 -5.87 -1.90
C PRO A 119 -44.79 -5.57 -1.03
N PRO A 120 -45.54 -6.61 -0.62
CA PRO A 120 -46.66 -6.44 0.31
C PRO A 120 -46.22 -5.77 1.61
N THR A 121 -47.11 -4.98 2.20
CA THR A 121 -46.91 -4.34 3.50
C THR A 121 -47.36 -5.28 4.62
N PHE A 122 -46.59 -5.32 5.72
CA PHE A 122 -46.88 -6.15 6.90
C PHE A 122 -46.98 -5.28 8.15
N ASN A 123 -47.72 -5.75 9.16
CA ASN A 123 -47.78 -5.11 10.46
C ASN A 123 -46.64 -5.64 11.34
N TRP A 124 -45.49 -4.96 11.33
CA TRP A 124 -44.26 -5.39 12.02
C TRP A 124 -44.37 -5.52 13.55
N GLU A 125 -45.41 -4.93 14.15
CA GLU A 125 -45.68 -5.04 15.59
C GLU A 125 -46.42 -6.34 15.93
N VAL A 126 -47.38 -6.73 15.09
CA VAL A 126 -48.27 -7.87 15.31
C VAL A 126 -47.74 -9.15 14.66
N ASP A 127 -47.16 -9.04 13.46
CA ASP A 127 -46.77 -10.16 12.62
C ASP A 127 -45.44 -10.76 13.09
N ARG A 128 -45.46 -11.46 14.22
CA ARG A 128 -44.28 -12.06 14.87
C ARG A 128 -44.51 -13.53 15.17
N LYS A 129 -43.47 -14.33 14.96
CA LYS A 129 -43.43 -15.75 15.35
C LYS A 129 -42.07 -16.06 15.96
N PRO A 130 -41.97 -16.73 17.12
CA PRO A 130 -40.68 -17.11 17.66
C PRO A 130 -39.90 -17.95 16.64
N VAL A 131 -38.59 -17.71 16.56
CA VAL A 131 -37.71 -18.46 15.66
C VAL A 131 -37.54 -19.87 16.24
N ALA A 132 -38.12 -20.88 15.59
CA ALA A 132 -37.92 -22.27 15.97
C ALA A 132 -36.50 -22.73 15.59
N GLY A 133 -35.74 -23.24 16.55
CA GLY A 133 -34.41 -23.82 16.36
C GLY A 133 -33.31 -23.21 17.25
N GLY A 134 -32.09 -23.73 17.12
CA GLY A 134 -30.93 -23.26 17.88
C GLY A 134 -30.26 -21.99 17.31
N ALA A 135 -29.10 -21.64 17.86
CA ALA A 135 -28.34 -20.43 17.51
C ALA A 135 -28.09 -20.25 16.00
N GLY A 136 -27.89 -21.35 15.26
CA GLY A 136 -27.71 -21.30 13.80
C GLY A 136 -28.97 -20.84 13.05
N ALA A 137 -30.17 -21.20 13.52
CA ALA A 137 -31.42 -20.72 12.94
C ALA A 137 -31.60 -19.22 13.21
N GLN A 138 -31.37 -18.79 14.45
CA GLN A 138 -31.42 -17.38 14.83
C GLN A 138 -30.47 -16.52 13.98
N ALA A 139 -29.23 -16.97 13.77
CA ALA A 139 -28.27 -16.25 12.93
C ALA A 139 -28.73 -16.12 11.46
N ARG A 140 -29.39 -17.14 10.90
CA ARG A 140 -29.97 -17.08 9.55
C ARG A 140 -31.13 -16.09 9.47
N PHE A 141 -32.03 -16.11 10.44
CA PHE A 141 -33.16 -15.16 10.48
C PHE A 141 -32.71 -13.73 10.74
N GLU A 142 -31.65 -13.49 11.52
CA GLU A 142 -31.06 -12.16 11.70
C GLU A 142 -30.44 -11.62 10.41
N LYS A 143 -29.75 -12.47 9.62
CA LYS A 143 -29.27 -12.09 8.28
C LYS A 143 -30.42 -11.67 7.36
N ARG A 144 -31.52 -12.43 7.37
CA ARG A 144 -32.73 -12.13 6.58
C ARG A 144 -33.46 -10.89 7.09
N ALA A 145 -33.51 -10.66 8.40
CA ALA A 145 -34.10 -9.46 8.99
C ALA A 145 -33.34 -8.22 8.53
N ARG A 146 -32.00 -8.25 8.56
CA ARG A 146 -31.17 -7.16 8.00
C ARG A 146 -31.44 -6.90 6.52
N ALA A 147 -31.68 -7.94 5.73
CA ALA A 147 -32.05 -7.80 4.33
C ALA A 147 -33.44 -7.16 4.16
N ALA A 148 -34.43 -7.62 4.94
CA ALA A 148 -35.77 -7.04 4.96
C ALA A 148 -35.78 -5.56 5.38
N ARG A 149 -34.97 -5.16 6.36
CA ARG A 149 -34.82 -3.74 6.75
C ARG A 149 -34.46 -2.85 5.55
N ARG A 150 -33.68 -3.36 4.59
CA ARG A 150 -33.34 -2.64 3.35
C ARG A 150 -34.47 -2.64 2.33
N ILE A 151 -35.16 -3.77 2.16
CA ILE A 151 -36.27 -3.91 1.20
C ILE A 151 -37.42 -2.96 1.55
N TRP A 152 -37.82 -2.93 2.83
CA TRP A 152 -38.97 -2.14 3.30
C TRP A 152 -38.59 -0.79 3.92
N GLY A 153 -37.29 -0.44 3.99
CA GLY A 153 -36.84 0.81 4.60
C GLY A 153 -37.17 0.95 6.09
N ASN A 154 -37.39 -0.15 6.81
CA ASN A 154 -37.83 -0.15 8.20
C ASN A 154 -36.82 -0.88 9.10
N ASN A 155 -36.20 -0.16 10.04
CA ASN A 155 -35.20 -0.71 10.96
C ASN A 155 -35.79 -1.52 12.13
N ALA A 156 -37.10 -1.42 12.39
CA ALA A 156 -37.77 -2.13 13.49
C ALA A 156 -38.03 -3.62 13.19
N ILE A 157 -37.75 -4.09 11.98
CA ILE A 157 -37.95 -5.50 11.59
C ILE A 157 -36.99 -6.40 12.37
N VAL A 158 -37.54 -7.39 13.09
CA VAL A 158 -36.81 -8.36 13.91
C VAL A 158 -36.84 -9.78 13.30
N PRO A 159 -35.96 -10.71 13.71
CA PRO A 159 -35.96 -12.10 13.22
C PRO A 159 -37.32 -12.82 13.31
N GLU A 160 -38.12 -12.49 14.32
CA GLU A 160 -39.44 -13.06 14.57
C GLU A 160 -40.45 -12.67 13.48
N ASN A 161 -40.33 -11.47 12.91
CA ASN A 161 -41.15 -11.07 11.77
C ASN A 161 -40.84 -11.94 10.55
N ILE A 162 -39.56 -12.21 10.31
CA ILE A 162 -39.13 -13.03 9.18
C ILE A 162 -39.55 -14.50 9.38
N SER A 163 -39.52 -15.00 10.62
CA SER A 163 -40.07 -16.32 10.96
C SER A 163 -41.57 -16.41 10.66
N TRP A 164 -42.33 -15.35 10.95
CA TRP A 164 -43.76 -15.28 10.62
C TRP A 164 -43.99 -15.21 9.10
N ILE A 165 -43.21 -14.39 8.37
CA ILE A 165 -43.27 -14.31 6.90
C ILE A 165 -42.96 -15.68 6.28
N ALA A 166 -41.94 -16.39 6.78
CA ALA A 166 -41.57 -17.72 6.30
C ALA A 166 -42.59 -18.82 6.65
N ALA A 167 -43.61 -18.52 7.46
CA ALA A 167 -44.70 -19.44 7.75
C ALA A 167 -45.99 -19.11 6.97
N ASN A 168 -46.26 -17.82 6.73
CA ASN A 168 -47.53 -17.34 6.16
C ASN A 168 -47.42 -16.84 4.71
N HIS A 169 -46.24 -16.38 4.29
CA HIS A 169 -46.01 -15.71 3.00
C HIS A 169 -44.76 -16.25 2.30
N ASN A 170 -44.70 -17.56 2.08
CA ASN A 170 -43.53 -18.23 1.50
C ASN A 170 -43.11 -17.66 0.13
N TYR A 171 -44.06 -17.08 -0.62
CA TYR A 171 -43.79 -16.50 -1.93
C TYR A 171 -42.84 -15.29 -1.89
N ILE A 172 -42.72 -14.54 -0.78
CA ILE A 172 -41.81 -13.37 -0.68
C ILE A 172 -40.41 -13.77 -0.19
N LEU A 173 -40.26 -15.00 0.29
CA LEU A 173 -39.00 -15.46 0.88
C LEU A 173 -37.82 -15.45 -0.09
N PRO A 174 -37.97 -15.78 -1.40
CA PRO A 174 -36.88 -15.67 -2.36
C PRO A 174 -36.30 -14.26 -2.45
N LEU A 175 -37.12 -13.20 -2.49
CA LEU A 175 -36.64 -11.81 -2.48
C LEU A 175 -35.76 -11.50 -1.26
N VAL A 176 -36.21 -11.91 -0.06
CA VAL A 176 -35.47 -11.68 1.18
C VAL A 176 -34.13 -12.42 1.18
N ILE A 177 -34.09 -13.65 0.64
CA ILE A 177 -32.87 -14.44 0.51
C ILE A 177 -31.91 -13.80 -0.50
N ALA A 178 -32.42 -13.36 -1.66
CA ALA A 178 -31.65 -12.67 -2.70
C ALA A 178 -30.94 -11.44 -2.11
N MET A 179 -31.69 -10.58 -1.42
CA MET A 179 -31.13 -9.40 -0.77
C MET A 179 -30.11 -9.76 0.32
N ALA A 180 -30.35 -10.82 1.09
CA ALA A 180 -29.41 -11.28 2.11
C ALA A 180 -28.07 -11.72 1.50
N LYS A 181 -28.07 -12.38 0.33
CA LYS A 181 -26.85 -12.73 -0.42
C LYS A 181 -26.09 -11.50 -0.89
N ILE A 182 -26.79 -10.50 -1.45
CA ILE A 182 -26.17 -9.23 -1.88
C ILE A 182 -25.52 -8.51 -0.69
N VAL A 183 -26.22 -8.41 0.44
CA VAL A 183 -25.67 -7.79 1.66
C VAL A 183 -24.44 -8.54 2.15
N ALA A 184 -24.46 -9.87 2.16
CA ALA A 184 -23.33 -10.68 2.58
C ALA A 184 -22.08 -10.41 1.72
N ILE A 185 -22.21 -10.46 0.40
CA ILE A 185 -21.10 -10.17 -0.53
C ILE A 185 -20.60 -8.73 -0.36
N GLY A 186 -21.51 -7.77 -0.17
CA GLY A 186 -21.14 -6.39 0.12
C GLY A 186 -20.32 -6.25 1.40
N MET A 187 -20.71 -6.96 2.47
CA MET A 187 -19.94 -6.99 3.73
C MET A 187 -18.57 -7.66 3.55
N ASP A 188 -18.48 -8.75 2.79
CA ASP A 188 -17.22 -9.44 2.52
C ASP A 188 -16.25 -8.55 1.73
N ASN A 189 -16.75 -7.78 0.75
CA ASN A 189 -15.95 -6.80 0.03
C ASN A 189 -15.39 -5.71 0.95
N ILE A 190 -16.21 -5.19 1.87
CA ILE A 190 -15.77 -4.18 2.86
C ILE A 190 -14.71 -4.79 3.80
N ASN A 191 -14.94 -6.00 4.29
CA ASN A 191 -13.99 -6.69 5.16
C ASN A 191 -12.65 -6.91 4.45
N ARG A 192 -12.68 -7.33 3.18
CA ARG A 192 -11.47 -7.48 2.36
C ARG A 192 -10.72 -6.15 2.22
N GLN A 193 -11.42 -5.06 1.94
CA GLN A 193 -10.81 -3.74 1.86
C GLN A 193 -10.20 -3.30 3.19
N GLN A 194 -10.88 -3.55 4.31
CA GLN A 194 -10.35 -3.26 5.64
C GLN A 194 -9.07 -4.06 5.94
N GLU A 195 -9.01 -5.34 5.56
CA GLU A 195 -7.80 -6.14 5.72
C GLU A 195 -6.64 -5.63 4.85
N LEU A 196 -6.93 -5.22 3.60
CA LEU A 196 -5.92 -4.60 2.74
C LEU A 196 -5.38 -3.29 3.35
N ILE A 197 -6.27 -2.45 3.88
CA ILE A 197 -5.88 -1.21 4.58
C ILE A 197 -5.03 -1.52 5.81
N LYS A 198 -5.41 -2.51 6.63
CA LYS A 198 -4.63 -2.93 7.80
C LYS A 198 -3.23 -3.42 7.42
N CYS A 199 -3.12 -4.18 6.33
CA CYS A 199 -1.82 -4.64 5.82
C CYS A 199 -0.96 -3.46 5.37
N ALA A 200 -1.51 -2.55 4.56
CA ALA A 200 -0.79 -1.36 4.11
C ALA A 200 -0.33 -0.45 5.27
N LEU A 201 -1.17 -0.27 6.29
CA LEU A 201 -0.81 0.48 7.49
C LEU A 201 0.34 -0.17 8.27
N ARG A 202 0.39 -1.51 8.31
CA ARG A 202 1.49 -2.25 8.93
C ARG A 202 2.80 -2.00 8.18
N ASP A 203 2.78 -2.05 6.86
CA ASP A 203 3.96 -1.82 6.02
C ASP A 203 4.47 -0.38 6.15
N ILE A 204 3.56 0.60 6.18
CA ILE A 204 3.90 2.01 6.41
C ILE A 204 4.56 2.19 7.79
N THR A 205 3.99 1.58 8.82
CA THR A 205 4.55 1.65 10.19
C THR A 205 5.92 1.02 10.25
N TYR A 206 6.11 -0.14 9.63
CA TYR A 206 7.40 -0.82 9.54
C TYR A 206 8.46 0.02 8.80
N ALA A 207 8.09 0.63 7.68
CA ALA A 207 8.99 1.49 6.92
C ALA A 207 9.39 2.73 7.72
N LYS A 208 8.45 3.36 8.41
CA LYS A 208 8.70 4.49 9.32
C LYS A 208 9.69 4.11 10.42
N ASP A 209 9.46 2.98 11.09
CA ASP A 209 10.32 2.48 12.17
C ASP A 209 11.74 2.19 11.66
N THR A 210 11.85 1.62 10.46
CA THR A 210 13.14 1.37 9.80
C THR A 210 13.88 2.66 9.46
N LEU A 211 13.18 3.67 8.93
CA LEU A 211 13.77 4.97 8.62
C LEU A 211 14.21 5.70 9.89
N GLN A 212 13.42 5.63 10.96
CA GLN A 212 13.75 6.20 12.25
C GLN A 212 15.02 5.55 12.83
N ALA A 213 15.12 4.21 12.78
CA ALA A 213 16.29 3.48 13.22
C ALA A 213 17.55 3.86 12.42
N ARG A 214 17.42 4.02 11.10
CA ARG A 214 18.52 4.49 10.24
C ARG A 214 18.95 5.91 10.60
N MET A 215 18.00 6.82 10.79
CA MET A 215 18.29 8.20 11.20
C MET A 215 19.01 8.25 12.55
N ASN A 216 18.58 7.44 13.52
CA ASN A 216 19.20 7.34 14.83
C ASN A 216 20.63 6.79 14.74
N ALA A 217 20.87 5.78 13.89
CA ALA A 217 22.21 5.26 13.62
C ALA A 217 23.13 6.32 13.01
N ILE A 218 22.66 7.09 12.02
CA ILE A 218 23.43 8.18 11.42
C ILE A 218 23.75 9.26 12.45
N LYS A 219 22.75 9.67 13.26
CA LYS A 219 22.97 10.63 14.34
C LYS A 219 24.08 10.16 15.29
N GLY A 220 24.06 8.89 15.69
CA GLY A 220 25.09 8.31 16.57
C GLY A 220 26.51 8.35 16.01
N LEU A 221 26.69 8.49 14.70
CA LEU A 221 28.01 8.63 14.07
C LEU A 221 28.54 10.06 14.08
N ILE A 222 27.68 11.06 14.26
CA ILE A 222 28.07 12.47 14.33
C ILE A 222 28.68 12.73 15.71
N LYS A 223 29.97 13.13 15.76
CA LYS A 223 30.65 13.50 17.01
C LYS A 223 29.85 14.57 17.76
N GLY A 224 29.57 14.33 19.04
CA GLY A 224 28.83 15.25 19.90
C GLY A 224 27.31 15.01 19.95
N SER A 225 26.76 14.09 19.16
CA SER A 225 25.36 13.70 19.33
C SER A 225 25.19 12.78 20.56
N LYS A 226 24.09 12.95 21.29
CA LYS A 226 23.69 11.98 22.32
C LYS A 226 23.16 10.73 21.61
N GLY A 227 23.79 9.58 21.86
CA GLY A 227 23.32 8.30 21.36
C GLY A 227 21.87 8.06 21.77
N TYR A 228 20.98 7.87 20.78
CA TYR A 228 19.59 7.54 21.02
C TYR A 228 19.42 6.02 20.94
N ASP A 229 18.87 5.42 21.99
CA ASP A 229 18.59 3.99 22.03
C ASP A 229 17.29 3.70 21.26
N ASP A 230 17.44 3.06 20.10
CA ASP A 230 16.35 2.78 19.19
C ASP A 230 15.67 1.44 19.53
N PRO A 231 14.35 1.41 19.79
CA PRO A 231 13.66 0.20 20.21
C PRO A 231 13.65 -0.90 19.13
N VAL A 232 13.77 -0.54 17.84
CA VAL A 232 13.84 -1.51 16.73
C VAL A 232 15.21 -2.19 16.72
N ASN A 233 16.28 -1.42 16.88
CA ASN A 233 17.62 -1.98 17.00
C ASN A 233 17.77 -2.83 18.26
N ARG A 234 17.18 -2.41 19.38
CA ARG A 234 17.13 -3.21 20.60
C ARG A 234 16.43 -4.56 20.37
N LYS A 235 15.26 -4.56 19.72
CA LYS A 235 14.55 -5.80 19.36
C LYS A 235 15.38 -6.70 18.44
N LYS A 236 16.08 -6.13 17.46
CA LYS A 236 16.97 -6.89 16.58
C LYS A 236 18.15 -7.51 17.32
N LEU A 237 18.79 -6.77 18.21
CA LEU A 237 19.87 -7.27 19.04
C LEU A 237 19.41 -8.42 19.94
N VAL A 238 18.23 -8.31 20.55
CA VAL A 238 17.61 -9.40 21.34
C VAL A 238 17.33 -10.63 20.47
N ALA A 239 16.92 -10.44 19.22
CA ALA A 239 16.74 -11.51 18.24
C ALA A 239 18.06 -12.07 17.66
N GLY A 240 19.22 -11.56 18.10
CA GLY A 240 20.53 -11.93 17.55
C GLY A 240 20.71 -11.53 16.09
N LEU A 241 20.01 -10.49 15.64
CA LEU A 241 20.14 -9.87 14.33
C LEU A 241 21.01 -8.61 14.46
N ALA A 242 21.80 -8.34 13.42
CA ALA A 242 22.63 -7.15 13.38
C ALA A 242 21.76 -5.87 13.43
N PRO A 243 22.14 -4.84 14.21
CA PRO A 243 21.39 -3.60 14.29
C PRO A 243 21.43 -2.87 12.94
N ILE A 244 20.35 -2.16 12.62
CA ILE A 244 20.23 -1.37 11.40
C ILE A 244 21.32 -0.29 11.42
N GLY A 245 22.13 -0.24 10.35
CA GLY A 245 23.27 0.67 10.24
C GLY A 245 24.64 0.02 10.49
N SER A 246 24.69 -1.17 11.11
CA SER A 246 25.96 -1.89 11.36
C SER A 246 26.79 -2.22 10.11
N GLN A 247 26.14 -2.28 8.95
CA GLN A 247 26.78 -2.59 7.67
C GLN A 247 27.40 -1.35 7.01
N LEU A 248 27.05 -0.15 7.47
CA LEU A 248 27.56 1.09 6.92
C LEU A 248 28.83 1.49 7.66
N ASP A 249 29.98 1.04 7.15
CA ASP A 249 31.29 1.46 7.62
C ASP A 249 31.66 2.82 6.99
N PHE A 250 31.21 3.91 7.61
CA PHE A 250 31.49 5.26 7.14
C PHE A 250 32.96 5.68 7.32
N GLN A 251 33.74 4.94 8.12
CA GLN A 251 35.18 5.20 8.22
C GLN A 251 35.91 4.74 6.95
N LYS A 252 35.41 3.70 6.26
CA LYS A 252 35.93 3.26 4.95
C LYS A 252 35.37 4.05 3.76
N ALA A 253 34.16 4.59 3.86
CA ALA A 253 33.56 5.35 2.75
C ALA A 253 34.32 6.65 2.41
N GLY A 254 35.13 7.18 3.34
CA GLY A 254 35.99 8.35 3.10
C GLY A 254 37.31 8.06 2.38
N SER A 255 37.68 6.79 2.17
CA SER A 255 38.93 6.41 1.47
C SER A 255 38.70 5.90 0.05
N GLY A 256 37.47 5.95 -0.46
CA GLY A 256 37.22 5.80 -1.88
C GLY A 256 38.11 6.78 -2.62
N VAL A 257 39.02 6.26 -3.46
CA VAL A 257 39.82 7.02 -4.42
C VAL A 257 38.91 8.14 -4.92
N ARG A 258 39.33 9.40 -4.78
CA ARG A 258 38.71 10.47 -5.55
C ARG A 258 38.87 10.02 -6.99
N ILE A 259 37.84 9.39 -7.53
CA ILE A 259 37.71 9.22 -8.96
C ILE A 259 37.62 10.67 -9.40
N GLU A 260 38.73 11.18 -9.96
CA GLU A 260 38.71 12.45 -10.65
C GLU A 260 37.44 12.43 -11.48
N ARG A 261 36.53 13.36 -11.17
CA ARG A 261 35.31 13.50 -11.94
C ARG A 261 35.77 13.51 -13.38
N THR A 262 35.41 12.47 -14.14
CA THR A 262 35.62 12.45 -15.56
C THR A 262 34.94 13.73 -16.01
N ASP A 263 35.75 14.66 -16.49
CA ASP A 263 35.30 15.98 -16.84
C ASP A 263 34.22 15.78 -17.90
N LEU A 264 32.95 15.80 -17.51
CA LEU A 264 31.80 15.68 -18.41
C LEU A 264 31.72 16.90 -19.34
N LEU A 265 32.65 17.85 -19.15
CA LEU A 265 32.92 19.00 -19.99
C LEU A 265 34.28 18.90 -20.71
N GLY A 266 34.89 17.72 -20.78
CA GLY A 266 36.08 17.38 -21.58
C GLY A 266 35.83 17.51 -23.08
N ASN A 267 35.49 18.72 -23.53
CA ASN A 267 35.62 19.27 -24.87
C ASN A 267 35.10 20.73 -25.00
N VAL A 268 34.63 21.39 -23.94
CA VAL A 268 34.37 22.85 -23.99
C VAL A 268 35.64 23.66 -23.67
N GLY A 269 36.62 23.55 -24.56
CA GLY A 269 37.55 24.61 -25.02
C GLY A 269 38.13 25.68 -24.07
N LEU A 270 38.09 25.57 -22.75
CA LEU A 270 38.70 26.53 -21.84
C LEU A 270 40.14 26.09 -21.54
N LYS A 271 41.07 26.64 -22.32
CA LYS A 271 42.51 26.54 -22.09
C LYS A 271 42.84 27.04 -20.68
N GLN A 272 43.21 26.13 -19.78
CA GLN A 272 44.02 26.48 -18.61
C GLN A 272 45.49 26.26 -18.97
N ASP A 273 46.14 27.36 -19.30
CA ASP A 273 47.60 27.40 -19.44
C ASP A 273 48.24 27.35 -18.05
N GLY A 274 49.20 26.43 -17.90
CA GLY A 274 50.34 26.61 -17.00
C GLY A 274 50.28 25.83 -15.69
N SER A 275 51.02 24.73 -15.63
CA SER A 275 52.23 24.65 -14.78
C SER A 275 52.74 23.21 -14.68
N LYS A 276 53.87 22.97 -15.37
CA LYS A 276 54.76 21.82 -15.15
C LYS A 276 55.21 21.78 -13.69
N ARG A 277 55.15 20.62 -13.04
CA ARG A 277 56.23 20.16 -12.13
C ARG A 277 56.24 18.64 -11.99
N SER A 278 57.46 18.14 -12.16
CA SER A 278 57.93 16.76 -12.18
C SER A 278 58.34 16.26 -10.79
N GLY A 279 58.37 14.93 -10.64
CA GLY A 279 58.97 14.17 -9.53
C GLY A 279 57.91 13.31 -8.82
N GLY A 280 57.92 11.98 -8.83
CA GLY A 280 59.03 11.02 -8.82
C GLY A 280 59.16 10.46 -7.41
N ALA A 281 58.60 9.27 -7.12
CA ALA A 281 59.00 8.38 -6.02
C ALA A 281 58.26 7.03 -6.09
N ALA A 282 58.98 5.98 -5.73
CA ALA A 282 58.65 4.57 -5.89
C ALA A 282 58.15 3.91 -4.59
N GLY A 283 57.28 2.89 -4.73
CA GLY A 283 57.05 1.75 -3.80
C GLY A 283 56.18 2.01 -2.55
N PRO A 284 55.64 0.96 -1.86
CA PRO A 284 55.88 -0.48 -2.02
C PRO A 284 54.61 -1.37 -2.18
N SER A 285 54.85 -2.67 -2.36
CA SER A 285 53.89 -3.75 -2.61
C SER A 285 52.88 -4.00 -1.47
N ASN A 286 51.62 -4.19 -1.83
CA ASN A 286 50.58 -4.74 -0.95
C ASN A 286 50.40 -6.24 -1.16
N THR A 287 50.78 -6.99 -0.14
CA THR A 287 50.48 -8.41 0.08
C THR A 287 48.98 -8.61 0.34
N LEU A 288 48.38 -9.55 -0.39
CA LEU A 288 46.98 -9.99 -0.22
C LEU A 288 46.81 -10.80 1.07
N PRO A 289 45.82 -10.51 1.94
CA PRO A 289 45.44 -11.43 3.00
C PRO A 289 44.55 -12.56 2.46
N ALA A 290 44.78 -13.76 3.01
CA ALA A 290 44.10 -15.00 2.66
C ALA A 290 42.57 -14.96 2.92
N PRO A 291 41.78 -15.78 2.19
CA PRO A 291 40.33 -15.84 2.36
C PRO A 291 39.93 -16.52 3.68
N ASN A 292 39.15 -15.80 4.49
CA ASN A 292 38.53 -16.33 5.70
C ASN A 292 37.43 -17.34 5.34
N LYS A 293 37.47 -18.51 6.00
CA LYS A 293 36.46 -19.57 5.91
C LYS A 293 35.08 -19.04 6.34
N VAL A 294 34.12 -19.07 5.42
CA VAL A 294 32.70 -18.82 5.71
C VAL A 294 32.13 -20.04 6.42
N ILE A 295 31.85 -19.90 7.72
CA ILE A 295 31.04 -20.86 8.47
C ILE A 295 29.57 -20.60 8.08
N VAL A 296 29.02 -21.49 7.26
CA VAL A 296 27.59 -21.50 6.93
C VAL A 296 26.84 -22.15 8.09
N THR A 297 26.45 -21.35 9.07
CA THR A 297 25.51 -21.81 10.10
C THR A 297 24.09 -21.70 9.53
N ARG A 298 23.50 -22.86 9.17
CA ARG A 298 22.08 -22.99 8.84
C ARG A 298 21.23 -22.45 10.00
N ARG A 299 20.67 -21.24 9.87
CA ARG A 299 19.55 -20.78 10.71
C ARG A 299 18.25 -21.02 9.95
N LYS A 300 17.65 -22.16 10.27
CA LYS A 300 16.23 -22.46 10.05
C LYS A 300 15.46 -21.85 11.24
N VAL A 301 14.19 -21.50 11.00
CA VAL A 301 13.17 -21.11 11.98
C VAL A 301 13.10 -19.60 12.29
N MET A 302 12.11 -18.92 11.69
CA MET A 302 11.36 -17.72 12.14
C MET A 302 10.83 -16.87 10.95
N LEU A 303 10.46 -17.48 9.81
CA LEU A 303 9.80 -16.79 8.68
C LEU A 303 8.32 -17.19 8.50
N GLY A 304 7.72 -17.83 9.50
CA GLY A 304 6.41 -18.46 9.38
C GLY A 304 5.19 -17.52 9.41
N ARG A 305 5.33 -16.23 9.72
CA ARG A 305 4.18 -15.30 9.87
C ARG A 305 4.21 -14.04 8.99
N GLU A 306 5.32 -13.74 8.31
CA GLU A 306 5.37 -12.63 7.34
C GLU A 306 4.84 -13.02 5.95
N LEU A 307 4.77 -14.32 5.63
CA LEU A 307 4.30 -14.82 4.34
C LEU A 307 2.77 -14.85 4.18
N GLU A 308 1.99 -14.70 5.26
CA GLU A 308 0.52 -14.78 5.20
C GLU A 308 -0.14 -13.58 4.51
N CYS A 309 0.44 -12.37 4.63
CA CYS A 309 -0.04 -11.21 3.87
C CYS A 309 0.35 -11.27 2.39
N GLN A 310 1.48 -11.90 2.04
CA GLN A 310 1.91 -12.03 0.65
C GLN A 310 1.20 -13.18 -0.10
N ASN A 311 0.81 -14.26 0.59
CA ASN A 311 0.14 -15.40 -0.04
C ASN A 311 -1.37 -15.22 -0.25
N SER A 312 -2.04 -14.29 0.44
CA SER A 312 -3.49 -14.08 0.29
C SER A 312 -3.89 -13.56 -1.11
N ASN A 313 -2.98 -12.93 -1.85
CA ASN A 313 -3.22 -12.49 -3.23
C ASN A 313 -3.06 -13.59 -4.30
N ARG A 314 -2.52 -14.77 -3.97
CA ARG A 314 -2.24 -15.84 -4.96
C ARG A 314 -3.35 -16.90 -5.10
N LEU A 315 -4.33 -16.93 -4.19
CA LEU A 315 -5.31 -18.02 -4.09
C LEU A 315 -6.74 -17.67 -4.55
N THR A 316 -6.98 -16.48 -5.13
CA THR A 316 -8.33 -16.09 -5.62
C THR A 316 -8.43 -15.92 -7.15
N GLY A 317 -7.49 -16.52 -7.89
CA GLY A 317 -7.51 -16.61 -9.35
C GLY A 317 -7.84 -18.02 -9.84
N ILE A 318 -9.06 -18.48 -9.58
CA ILE A 318 -9.76 -19.53 -10.34
C ILE A 318 -11.22 -19.07 -10.45
#